data_AF-A0AA39N8A6-F1
#
_entry.id   AF-A0AA39N8A6-F1
#
_cell.length_a   1.000
_cell.length_b   1.000
_cell.length_c   1.000
_cell.angle_alpha   90.00
_cell.angle_beta   90.00
_cell.angle_gamma   90.00
#
_symmetry.space_group_name_H-M   'P 1'
#
loop_
_entity.id
_entity.type
_entity.pdbx_description
1 polymer ?
#
loop_
_entity_poly.entity_id
_entity_poly.type
_entity_poly.pdbx_seq_one_letter_code
_entity_poly.pdbx_strand_id
1 'polypeptide(L)'
;MPHGCDGPHQLVGRARTIAGDTPDGPLHAKCKDGKYEAELLTQFYKKLQHTHNSFRVRTALADMRTQVSTNPVDKIAGLAFLADSKWIPAYSESASLEHAWTALVDSMNMYSRARLFMSYPEPGDRGPKWRPLWHQVMTKPLLPYQAYVSVERYETQDEDWCHVKCVEGFVRELAVVEVGDRHGEFVVKCDGGIKQFRITAPHTYPIPEDIYTLIYPICDEFHEVLDVCIVGRSLPGGRFEKVSVVETFDEDLLYITERHRYILI
;
A
#
# COMPACT_ATOMS: atom_id res chain seq x y z
N MET A 1 13.38 37.21 -22.58
CA MET A 1 14.20 36.25 -23.36
C MET A 1 14.21 34.94 -22.59
N PRO A 2 14.08 33.80 -23.26
CA PRO A 2 13.32 32.66 -22.76
C PRO A 2 14.08 31.89 -21.68
N HIS A 3 13.33 31.50 -20.66
CA HIS A 3 13.74 30.59 -19.59
C HIS A 3 14.22 29.28 -20.23
N GLY A 4 15.52 29.01 -20.10
CA GLY A 4 16.09 27.72 -20.43
C GLY A 4 15.42 26.66 -19.57
N CYS A 5 14.80 25.69 -20.22
CA CYS A 5 14.28 24.50 -19.55
C CYS A 5 15.46 23.79 -18.90
N ASP A 6 15.32 23.48 -17.61
CA ASP A 6 16.18 22.54 -16.90
C ASP A 6 16.32 21.24 -17.72
N GLY A 7 17.50 20.62 -17.61
CA GLY A 7 17.98 19.52 -18.45
C GLY A 7 17.07 18.28 -18.55
N PRO A 8 17.48 17.27 -19.34
CA PRO A 8 16.60 16.22 -19.85
C PRO A 8 15.85 15.54 -18.71
N HIS A 9 14.52 15.62 -18.75
CA HIS A 9 13.64 14.91 -17.85
C HIS A 9 13.94 13.41 -17.91
N GLN A 10 14.59 12.92 -16.87
CA GLN A 10 14.83 11.51 -16.60
C GLN A 10 13.52 10.72 -16.64
N LEU A 11 13.59 9.52 -17.23
CA LEU A 11 12.47 8.59 -17.38
C LEU A 11 12.03 8.03 -16.02
N VAL A 12 11.20 8.83 -15.33
CA VAL A 12 10.27 8.47 -14.25
C VAL A 12 10.90 7.89 -12.98
N GLY A 13 10.85 8.71 -11.93
CA GLY A 13 11.58 8.55 -10.67
C GLY A 13 12.87 9.37 -10.73
N ARG A 14 13.23 10.06 -9.63
CA ARG A 14 14.39 10.98 -9.53
C ARG A 14 15.75 10.44 -10.03
N ALA A 15 15.85 9.17 -10.45
CA ALA A 15 17.10 8.53 -10.83
C ALA A 15 16.97 7.28 -11.75
N ARG A 16 15.90 7.08 -12.54
CA ARG A 16 15.76 5.80 -13.31
C ARG A 16 15.81 5.96 -14.82
N THR A 17 16.49 4.99 -15.44
CA THR A 17 16.55 4.78 -16.89
C THR A 17 16.12 3.34 -17.15
N ILE A 18 15.08 3.17 -17.98
CA ILE A 18 14.54 1.86 -18.35
C ILE A 18 14.97 1.57 -19.78
N ALA A 19 15.41 0.33 -20.03
CA ALA A 19 15.94 -0.16 -21.32
C ALA A 19 17.32 0.40 -21.73
N GLY A 20 18.04 1.04 -20.81
CA GLY A 20 19.35 1.64 -21.08
C GLY A 20 19.26 3.00 -21.78
N ASP A 21 20.39 3.71 -21.83
CA ASP A 21 20.51 4.96 -22.56
C ASP A 21 21.11 4.66 -23.94
N THR A 22 20.35 4.92 -25.00
CA THR A 22 20.79 4.66 -26.38
C THR A 22 20.77 5.99 -27.14
N PRO A 23 21.78 6.29 -27.97
CA PRO A 23 21.90 7.58 -28.66
C PRO A 23 20.66 8.01 -29.47
N ASP A 24 19.91 7.04 -30.00
CA ASP A 24 18.66 7.27 -30.77
C ASP A 24 17.39 7.09 -29.92
N GLY A 25 17.56 6.90 -28.61
CA GLY A 25 16.50 6.65 -27.66
C GLY A 25 15.70 7.91 -27.31
N PRO A 26 14.48 7.72 -26.76
CA PRO A 26 13.58 8.83 -26.42
C PRO A 26 14.13 9.77 -25.33
N LEU A 27 15.21 9.39 -24.63
CA LEU A 27 15.95 10.23 -23.67
C LEU A 27 16.74 11.36 -24.33
N HIS A 28 17.15 11.20 -25.59
CA HIS A 28 17.89 12.22 -26.34
C HIS A 28 17.02 12.95 -27.37
N ALA A 29 15.71 12.68 -27.38
CA ALA A 29 14.77 13.35 -28.26
C ALA A 29 14.74 14.86 -27.95
N LYS A 30 14.94 15.69 -28.99
CA LYS A 30 14.92 17.15 -28.83
C LYS A 30 13.53 17.60 -28.40
N CYS A 31 13.46 18.25 -27.25
CA CYS A 31 12.26 18.91 -26.74
C CYS A 31 12.41 20.42 -26.90
N LYS A 32 11.45 21.09 -27.53
CA LYS A 32 11.35 22.55 -27.61
C LYS A 32 9.98 22.96 -27.08
N ASP A 33 9.95 23.88 -26.12
CA ASP A 33 8.72 24.42 -25.52
C ASP A 33 7.73 23.33 -25.01
N GLY A 34 8.26 22.24 -24.45
CA GLY A 34 7.44 21.11 -23.95
C GLY A 34 6.87 20.19 -25.03
N LYS A 35 7.31 20.33 -26.28
CA LYS A 35 6.96 19.45 -27.40
C LYS A 35 8.18 18.71 -27.92
N TYR A 36 8.08 17.39 -27.98
CA TYR A 36 9.03 16.52 -28.65
C TYR A 36 8.77 16.53 -30.16
N GLU A 37 9.83 16.40 -30.98
CA GLU A 37 9.71 16.32 -32.45
C GLU A 37 8.72 15.23 -32.91
N ALA A 38 8.62 14.14 -32.16
CA ALA A 38 7.53 13.18 -32.30
C ALA A 38 6.31 13.60 -31.46
N GLU A 39 5.22 14.00 -32.11
CA GLU A 39 3.96 14.37 -31.45
C GLU A 39 3.42 13.25 -30.55
N LEU A 40 3.63 11.99 -30.94
CA LEU A 40 3.30 10.81 -30.14
C LEU A 40 4.04 10.77 -28.80
N LEU A 41 5.32 11.15 -28.77
CA LEU A 41 6.11 11.24 -27.54
C LEU A 41 5.54 12.33 -26.62
N THR A 42 5.17 13.47 -27.21
CA THR A 42 4.55 14.58 -26.46
C THR A 42 3.24 14.17 -25.82
N GLN A 43 2.36 13.50 -26.57
CA GLN A 43 1.09 13.01 -26.06
C GLN A 43 1.30 11.95 -24.98
N PHE A 44 2.25 11.03 -25.18
CA PHE A 44 2.60 9.99 -24.23
C PHE A 44 3.11 10.60 -22.91
N TYR A 45 4.12 11.47 -22.95
CA TYR A 45 4.68 12.08 -21.74
C TYR A 45 3.70 13.01 -21.03
N LYS A 46 2.88 13.76 -21.77
CA LYS A 46 1.80 14.55 -21.16
C LYS A 46 0.82 13.65 -20.43
N LYS A 47 0.38 12.55 -21.04
CA LYS A 47 -0.52 11.58 -20.40
C LYS A 47 0.14 10.92 -19.17
N LEU A 48 1.44 10.65 -19.24
CA LEU A 48 2.21 10.03 -18.17
C LEU A 48 2.47 10.98 -16.98
N GLN A 49 2.81 12.24 -17.24
CA GLN A 49 2.99 13.29 -16.22
C GLN A 49 1.70 13.60 -15.46
N HIS A 50 0.56 13.67 -16.15
CA HIS A 50 -0.75 13.83 -15.52
C HIS A 50 -1.15 12.64 -14.63
N THR A 51 -0.42 11.52 -14.71
CA THR A 51 -0.66 10.30 -13.91
C THR A 51 0.30 10.19 -12.71
N HIS A 52 1.19 11.17 -12.48
CA HIS A 52 2.34 11.08 -11.57
C HIS A 52 2.02 11.43 -10.10
N ASN A 53 0.92 10.93 -9.55
CA ASN A 53 0.67 11.02 -8.11
C ASN A 53 0.51 9.63 -7.51
N SER A 54 0.74 9.55 -6.20
CA SER A 54 0.67 8.35 -5.35
C SER A 54 -0.60 7.50 -5.57
N PHE A 55 -1.67 8.03 -6.17
CA PHE A 55 -2.82 7.32 -6.74
C PHE A 55 -2.51 6.13 -7.69
N ARG A 56 -1.28 5.97 -8.19
CA ARG A 56 -0.91 4.92 -9.16
C ARG A 56 -1.11 3.50 -8.66
N VAL A 57 -0.71 3.14 -7.44
CA VAL A 57 -0.77 1.73 -7.00
C VAL A 57 -2.22 1.22 -6.94
N ARG A 58 -3.12 1.95 -6.27
CA ARG A 58 -4.52 1.54 -6.14
C ARG A 58 -5.23 1.46 -7.50
N THR A 59 -5.06 2.49 -8.32
CA THR A 59 -5.68 2.56 -9.65
C THR A 59 -5.14 1.45 -10.55
N ALA A 60 -3.82 1.25 -10.56
CA ALA A 60 -3.18 0.21 -11.35
C ALA A 60 -3.61 -1.20 -10.91
N LEU A 61 -3.70 -1.46 -9.60
CA LEU A 61 -4.19 -2.74 -9.10
C LEU A 61 -5.66 -2.98 -9.50
N ALA A 62 -6.50 -1.94 -9.51
CA ALA A 62 -7.88 -2.03 -9.98
C ALA A 62 -7.94 -2.28 -11.49
N ASP A 63 -7.16 -1.55 -12.29
CA ASP A 63 -7.11 -1.66 -13.75
C ASP A 63 -6.68 -3.07 -14.20
N MET A 64 -5.67 -3.64 -13.52
CA MET A 64 -5.16 -4.99 -13.81
C MET A 64 -6.22 -6.09 -13.73
N ARG A 65 -7.28 -5.89 -12.95
CA ARG A 65 -8.40 -6.84 -12.83
C ARG A 65 -9.11 -7.05 -14.16
N THR A 66 -9.27 -5.98 -14.92
CA THR A 66 -10.01 -5.98 -16.19
C THR A 66 -9.12 -6.20 -17.41
N GLN A 67 -7.81 -5.97 -17.26
CA GLN A 67 -6.87 -6.13 -18.36
C GLN A 67 -6.77 -7.60 -18.81
N VAL A 68 -6.61 -7.83 -20.11
CA VAL A 68 -6.29 -9.15 -20.67
C VAL A 68 -4.79 -9.22 -20.93
N SER A 69 -4.15 -10.33 -20.57
CA SER A 69 -2.74 -10.59 -20.88
C SER A 69 -2.58 -11.99 -21.47
N THR A 70 -1.60 -12.15 -22.36
CA THR A 70 -1.29 -13.46 -22.96
C THR A 70 -0.65 -14.36 -21.92
N ASN A 71 0.31 -13.85 -21.14
CA ASN A 71 0.83 -14.52 -19.96
C ASN A 71 0.27 -13.82 -18.70
N PRO A 72 -0.32 -14.56 -17.73
CA PRO A 72 -0.79 -13.96 -16.48
C PRO A 72 0.30 -13.22 -15.68
N VAL A 73 1.58 -13.61 -15.82
CA VAL A 73 2.73 -12.93 -15.19
C VAL A 73 2.92 -11.51 -15.74
N ASP A 74 2.51 -11.24 -16.98
CA ASP A 74 2.64 -9.91 -17.61
C ASP A 74 1.86 -8.83 -16.86
N LYS A 75 0.74 -9.19 -16.21
CA LYS A 75 -0.01 -8.25 -15.38
C LYS A 75 0.83 -7.76 -14.20
N ILE A 76 1.55 -8.69 -13.57
CA ILE A 76 2.44 -8.38 -12.44
C ILE A 76 3.64 -7.58 -12.93
N ALA A 77 4.26 -7.99 -14.04
CA ALA A 77 5.37 -7.27 -14.65
C ALA A 77 4.99 -5.82 -15.01
N GLY A 78 3.79 -5.62 -15.58
CA GLY A 78 3.25 -4.31 -15.92
C GLY A 78 3.03 -3.40 -14.70
N LEU A 79 2.85 -3.96 -13.51
CA LEU A 79 2.71 -3.20 -12.27
C LEU A 79 4.03 -2.63 -11.75
N ALA A 80 5.19 -3.15 -12.15
CA ALA A 80 6.50 -2.70 -11.63
C ALA A 80 6.71 -1.18 -11.74
N PHE A 81 6.20 -0.56 -12.80
CA PHE A 81 6.28 0.89 -13.01
C PHE A 81 5.20 1.69 -12.27
N LEU A 82 4.06 1.06 -11.98
CA LEU A 82 2.90 1.70 -11.37
C LEU A 82 2.91 1.57 -9.84
N ALA A 83 3.61 0.57 -9.32
CA ALA A 83 3.70 0.24 -7.91
C ALA A 83 4.81 1.02 -7.16
N ASP A 84 5.45 1.98 -7.82
CA ASP A 84 6.53 2.80 -7.25
C ASP A 84 7.62 1.93 -6.59
N SER A 85 7.94 0.79 -7.23
CA SER A 85 9.02 -0.11 -6.82
C SER A 85 10.33 0.63 -6.78
N LYS A 86 11.32 0.26 -5.96
CA LYS A 86 12.69 0.82 -5.90
C LYS A 86 13.59 0.26 -7.00
N TRP A 87 13.34 -0.99 -7.39
CA TRP A 87 14.01 -1.72 -8.47
C TRP A 87 12.95 -2.54 -9.23
N ILE A 88 13.29 -3.04 -10.43
CA ILE A 88 12.37 -3.85 -11.23
C ILE A 88 12.68 -5.32 -10.97
N PRO A 89 11.72 -6.12 -10.50
CA PRO A 89 11.91 -7.56 -10.34
C PRO A 89 12.33 -8.26 -11.62
N ALA A 90 13.16 -9.30 -11.49
CA ALA A 90 13.49 -10.15 -12.62
C ALA A 90 12.21 -10.82 -13.16
N TYR A 91 11.94 -10.61 -14.44
CA TYR A 91 10.81 -11.25 -15.11
C TYR A 91 11.17 -12.67 -15.51
N SER A 92 10.27 -13.60 -15.25
CA SER A 92 10.34 -14.97 -15.76
C SER A 92 8.95 -15.44 -16.12
N GLU A 93 8.76 -15.84 -17.38
CA GLU A 93 7.48 -16.35 -17.90
C GLU A 93 7.01 -17.61 -17.17
N SER A 94 7.96 -18.39 -16.62
CA SER A 94 7.71 -19.65 -15.91
C SER A 94 7.53 -19.48 -14.40
N ALA A 95 7.67 -18.26 -13.87
CA ALA A 95 7.44 -18.00 -12.46
C ALA A 95 5.97 -18.23 -12.09
N SER A 96 5.74 -18.73 -10.88
CA SER A 96 4.37 -18.74 -10.35
C SER A 96 3.91 -17.30 -10.10
N LEU A 97 2.61 -17.05 -10.24
CA LEU A 97 2.04 -15.71 -10.04
C LEU A 97 2.34 -15.17 -8.63
N GLU A 98 2.24 -16.02 -7.61
CA GLU A 98 2.52 -15.58 -6.24
C GLU A 98 4.00 -15.28 -6.02
N HIS A 99 4.91 -16.00 -6.69
CA HIS A 99 6.34 -15.70 -6.62
C HIS A 99 6.65 -14.37 -7.30
N ALA A 100 6.10 -14.14 -8.50
CA ALA A 100 6.25 -12.86 -9.20
C ALA A 100 5.63 -11.69 -8.41
N TRP A 101 4.46 -11.90 -7.80
CA TRP A 101 3.81 -10.91 -6.95
C TRP A 101 4.62 -10.60 -5.70
N THR A 102 5.17 -11.62 -5.03
CA THR A 102 6.05 -11.45 -3.88
C THR A 102 7.28 -10.63 -4.24
N ALA A 103 7.98 -10.99 -5.33
CA ALA A 103 9.14 -10.23 -5.80
C ALA A 103 8.78 -8.77 -6.11
N LEU A 104 7.59 -8.52 -6.69
CA LEU A 104 7.10 -7.17 -6.90
C LEU A 104 6.86 -6.43 -5.58
N VAL A 105 6.16 -7.01 -4.61
CA VAL A 105 5.90 -6.38 -3.30
C VAL A 105 7.20 -6.07 -2.56
N ASP A 106 8.18 -6.98 -2.61
CA ASP A 106 9.50 -6.77 -1.98
C ASP A 106 10.25 -5.60 -2.61
N SER A 107 10.06 -5.41 -3.92
CA SER A 107 10.61 -4.27 -4.64
C SER A 107 9.87 -2.95 -4.38
N MET A 108 8.61 -2.96 -3.94
CA MET A 108 7.80 -1.75 -3.70
C MET A 108 8.48 -0.80 -2.71
N ASN A 109 8.31 0.52 -2.91
CA ASN A 109 8.70 1.46 -1.87
C ASN A 109 7.82 1.33 -0.61
N MET A 110 8.27 1.99 0.47
CA MET A 110 7.65 1.83 1.78
C MET A 110 6.18 2.26 1.84
N TYR A 111 5.79 3.28 1.07
CA TYR A 111 4.42 3.78 1.03
C TYR A 111 3.50 2.89 0.19
N SER A 112 4.01 2.30 -0.87
CA SER A 112 3.27 1.36 -1.72
C SER A 112 2.97 0.05 -0.99
N ARG A 113 3.92 -0.44 -0.18
CA ARG A 113 3.68 -1.56 0.74
C ARG A 113 2.66 -1.19 1.81
N ALA A 114 2.78 -0.02 2.43
CA ALA A 114 1.80 0.42 3.42
C ALA A 114 0.36 0.49 2.85
N ARG A 115 0.21 0.90 1.59
CA ARG A 115 -1.09 0.85 0.91
C ARG A 115 -1.66 -0.55 0.84
N LEU A 116 -0.86 -1.56 0.53
CA LEU A 116 -1.31 -2.95 0.57
C LEU A 116 -1.72 -3.37 1.98
N PHE A 117 -0.95 -2.94 2.99
CA PHE A 117 -1.21 -3.23 4.40
C PHE A 117 -2.58 -2.70 4.86
N MET A 118 -3.04 -1.55 4.35
CA MET A 118 -4.29 -0.91 4.80
C MET A 118 -5.49 -1.09 3.85
N SER A 119 -5.25 -1.31 2.55
CA SER A 119 -6.34 -1.27 1.55
C SER A 119 -7.08 -2.59 1.41
N TYR A 120 -6.53 -3.68 1.95
CA TYR A 120 -7.12 -5.02 1.87
C TYR A 120 -7.55 -5.45 3.27
N PRO A 121 -8.84 -5.72 3.53
CA PRO A 121 -9.26 -6.17 4.84
C PRO A 121 -8.77 -7.58 5.16
N GLU A 122 -8.96 -8.50 4.22
CA GLU A 122 -8.60 -9.90 4.43
C GLU A 122 -7.07 -10.06 4.54
N PRO A 123 -6.58 -10.80 5.54
CA PRO A 123 -5.17 -11.15 5.62
C PRO A 123 -4.79 -12.08 4.46
N GLY A 124 -3.51 -12.12 4.12
CA GLY A 124 -2.97 -13.14 3.22
C GLY A 124 -3.22 -14.53 3.80
N ASP A 125 -3.66 -15.48 2.96
CA ASP A 125 -3.96 -16.85 3.43
C ASP A 125 -2.72 -17.77 3.51
N ARG A 126 -1.59 -17.32 2.95
CA ARG A 126 -0.30 -18.02 2.87
C ARG A 126 0.83 -16.98 2.91
N GLY A 127 1.97 -17.34 3.51
CA GLY A 127 3.09 -16.39 3.65
C GLY A 127 2.74 -15.24 4.60
N PRO A 128 3.31 -14.03 4.39
CA PRO A 128 3.07 -12.89 5.26
C PRO A 128 1.60 -12.42 5.21
N LYS A 129 0.89 -12.50 6.34
CA LYS A 129 -0.55 -12.19 6.46
C LYS A 129 -0.85 -10.70 6.33
N TRP A 130 0.13 -9.83 6.60
CA TRP A 130 -0.04 -8.38 6.49
C TRP A 130 -0.39 -7.89 5.08
N ARG A 131 0.02 -8.61 4.03
CA ARG A 131 -0.19 -8.23 2.62
C ARG A 131 -1.17 -9.17 1.92
N PRO A 132 -1.86 -8.69 0.88
CA PRO A 132 -2.70 -9.55 0.06
C PRO A 132 -1.86 -10.46 -0.83
N LEU A 133 -2.43 -11.59 -1.20
CA LEU A 133 -1.94 -12.47 -2.26
C LEU A 133 -2.39 -11.98 -3.63
N TRP A 134 -1.74 -12.46 -4.69
CA TRP A 134 -2.10 -12.05 -6.05
C TRP A 134 -3.57 -12.33 -6.37
N HIS A 135 -4.10 -13.48 -5.93
CA HIS A 135 -5.50 -13.80 -6.18
C HIS A 135 -6.47 -12.85 -5.44
N GLN A 136 -6.12 -12.39 -4.23
CA GLN A 136 -6.92 -11.40 -3.50
C GLN A 136 -6.88 -10.04 -4.21
N VAL A 137 -5.71 -9.63 -4.71
CA VAL A 137 -5.57 -8.42 -5.54
C VAL A 137 -6.51 -8.47 -6.75
N MET A 138 -6.66 -9.64 -7.36
CA MET A 138 -7.45 -9.82 -8.57
C MET A 138 -8.96 -9.95 -8.33
N THR A 139 -9.40 -10.25 -7.10
CA THR A 139 -10.80 -10.61 -6.81
C THR A 139 -11.47 -9.71 -5.77
N LYS A 140 -10.72 -9.06 -4.88
CA LYS A 140 -11.27 -8.30 -3.75
C LYS A 140 -11.24 -6.81 -4.03
N PRO A 141 -12.30 -6.03 -3.72
CA PRO A 141 -12.25 -4.58 -3.85
C PRO A 141 -11.17 -3.98 -2.96
N LEU A 142 -10.61 -2.85 -3.40
CA LEU A 142 -9.67 -2.06 -2.60
C LEU A 142 -10.47 -1.06 -1.77
N LEU A 143 -10.19 -0.96 -0.48
CA LEU A 143 -10.72 0.15 0.31
C LEU A 143 -10.08 1.47 -0.15
N PRO A 144 -10.82 2.59 -0.14
CA PRO A 144 -10.39 3.84 -0.75
C PRO A 144 -9.41 4.65 0.11
N TYR A 145 -8.74 4.02 1.08
CA TYR A 145 -7.89 4.72 2.03
C TYR A 145 -6.58 5.21 1.44
N GLN A 146 -6.14 6.34 1.97
CA GLN A 146 -4.82 6.89 1.75
C GLN A 146 -4.17 7.01 3.12
N ALA A 147 -3.04 6.37 3.33
CA ALA A 147 -2.20 6.72 4.48
C ALA A 147 -0.75 6.86 4.09
N TYR A 148 -0.07 7.60 4.94
CA TYR A 148 1.36 7.79 4.93
C TYR A 148 2.01 6.99 6.06
N VAL A 149 1.64 5.71 6.19
CA VAL A 149 2.47 4.76 6.94
C VAL A 149 3.64 4.34 6.05
N SER A 150 4.78 4.05 6.68
CA SER A 150 5.88 3.36 6.04
C SER A 150 5.87 1.88 6.44
N VAL A 151 5.89 1.01 5.44
CA VAL A 151 6.30 -0.39 5.62
C VAL A 151 7.70 -0.51 5.07
N GLU A 152 8.68 -0.40 5.95
CA GLU A 152 10.10 -0.46 5.65
C GLU A 152 10.52 -1.91 5.42
N ARG A 153 11.52 -2.11 4.56
CA ARG A 153 12.15 -3.39 4.32
C ARG A 153 13.61 -3.12 4.07
N TYR A 154 14.46 -3.80 4.81
CA TYR A 154 15.90 -3.76 4.62
C TYR A 154 16.29 -5.02 3.85
N GLU A 155 17.01 -4.85 2.74
CA GLU A 155 17.39 -5.94 1.81
C GLU A 155 18.15 -7.08 2.51
N THR A 156 18.77 -6.80 3.65
CA THR A 156 19.61 -7.74 4.39
C THR A 156 18.86 -8.61 5.40
N GLN A 157 17.61 -8.27 5.75
CA GLN A 157 16.88 -8.93 6.84
C GLN A 157 15.63 -9.69 6.40
N ASP A 158 15.21 -9.55 5.14
CA ASP A 158 14.00 -10.19 4.58
C ASP A 158 12.71 -9.93 5.40
N GLU A 159 12.72 -8.87 6.22
CA GLU A 159 11.66 -8.51 7.17
C GLU A 159 11.02 -7.17 6.79
N ASP A 160 9.70 -7.12 6.91
CA ASP A 160 8.91 -5.89 6.76
C ASP A 160 8.65 -5.28 8.13
N TRP A 161 9.03 -4.02 8.31
CA TRP A 161 8.91 -3.29 9.57
C TRP A 161 7.93 -2.13 9.43
N CYS A 162 7.17 -1.85 10.49
CA CYS A 162 6.40 -0.62 10.57
C CYS A 162 6.63 0.11 11.91
N HIS A 163 6.75 1.43 11.84
CA HIS A 163 6.79 2.32 12.99
C HIS A 163 5.41 2.96 13.11
N VAL A 164 4.72 2.70 14.22
CA VAL A 164 3.30 3.04 14.36
C VAL A 164 2.98 3.48 15.77
N LYS A 165 1.82 4.13 15.93
CA LYS A 165 1.16 4.19 17.23
C LYS A 165 0.15 3.06 17.34
N CYS A 166 0.04 2.45 18.50
CA CYS A 166 -0.90 1.37 18.72
C CYS A 166 -1.43 1.34 20.15
N VAL A 167 -2.53 0.61 20.34
CA VAL A 167 -3.15 0.36 21.64
C VAL A 167 -3.77 -1.02 21.63
N GLU A 168 -3.69 -1.72 22.75
CA GLU A 168 -4.34 -3.02 22.94
C GLU A 168 -5.70 -2.83 23.60
N GLY A 169 -6.71 -3.59 23.15
CA GLY A 169 -8.04 -3.56 23.71
C GLY A 169 -8.91 -4.70 23.20
N PHE A 170 -10.09 -4.84 23.80
CA PHE A 170 -11.05 -5.87 23.45
C PHE A 170 -11.98 -5.38 22.33
N VAL A 171 -12.04 -6.13 21.24
CA VAL A 171 -12.97 -5.89 20.13
C VAL A 171 -14.20 -6.76 20.33
N ARG A 172 -15.39 -6.19 20.16
CA ARG A 172 -16.67 -6.91 20.20
C ARG A 172 -17.61 -6.50 19.08
N GLU A 173 -18.63 -7.32 18.84
CA GLU A 173 -19.74 -7.06 17.92
C GLU A 173 -19.38 -7.00 16.42
N LEU A 174 -18.11 -7.19 16.05
CA LEU A 174 -17.68 -7.32 14.64
C LEU A 174 -17.74 -8.76 14.09
N ALA A 175 -18.10 -9.74 14.90
CA ALA A 175 -18.11 -11.15 14.50
C ALA A 175 -19.35 -11.52 13.65
N VAL A 176 -20.42 -10.74 13.77
CA VAL A 176 -21.71 -11.01 13.09
C VAL A 176 -21.55 -10.77 11.59
N VAL A 177 -21.91 -11.77 10.78
CA VAL A 177 -21.90 -11.64 9.33
C VAL A 177 -23.15 -10.87 8.90
N GLU A 178 -22.96 -9.58 8.66
CA GLU A 178 -23.99 -8.69 8.11
C GLU A 178 -23.73 -8.39 6.63
N VAL A 179 -24.79 -8.03 5.91
CA VAL A 179 -24.67 -7.54 4.53
C VAL A 179 -24.19 -6.08 4.58
N GLY A 180 -22.93 -5.86 4.24
CA GLY A 180 -22.34 -4.52 4.17
C GLY A 180 -21.29 -4.28 5.25
N ASP A 181 -21.29 -3.07 5.79
CA ASP A 181 -20.38 -2.64 6.85
C ASP A 181 -20.82 -3.26 8.18
N ARG A 182 -19.86 -3.64 9.01
CA ARG A 182 -20.13 -4.17 10.36
C ARG A 182 -19.74 -3.14 11.39
N HIS A 183 -20.56 -2.98 12.41
CA HIS A 183 -20.33 -2.02 13.48
C HIS A 183 -20.06 -2.76 14.79
N GLY A 184 -19.13 -2.23 15.57
CA GLY A 184 -18.83 -2.78 16.87
C GLY A 184 -18.08 -1.80 17.74
N GLU A 185 -17.45 -2.33 18.78
CA GLU A 185 -16.80 -1.52 19.78
C GLU A 185 -15.39 -2.01 20.07
N PHE A 186 -14.50 -1.05 20.30
CA PHE A 186 -13.17 -1.25 20.82
C PHE A 186 -13.11 -0.73 22.26
N VAL A 187 -12.82 -1.62 23.20
CA VAL A 187 -12.85 -1.35 24.63
C VAL A 187 -11.43 -1.40 25.18
N VAL A 188 -10.97 -0.28 25.74
CA VAL A 188 -9.62 -0.14 26.30
C VAL A 188 -9.70 0.18 27.78
N LYS A 189 -8.83 -0.45 28.58
CA LYS A 189 -8.60 -0.07 29.97
C LYS A 189 -7.47 0.95 30.03
N CYS A 190 -7.78 2.15 30.48
CA CYS A 190 -6.83 3.24 30.68
C CYS A 190 -6.75 3.62 32.17
N ASP A 191 -5.80 4.47 32.53
CA ASP A 191 -5.64 4.96 33.92
C ASP A 191 -6.90 5.68 34.44
N GLY A 192 -7.68 6.30 33.55
CA GLY A 192 -8.95 6.95 33.86
C GLY A 192 -10.19 6.04 33.88
N GLY A 193 -10.01 4.72 33.75
CA GLY A 193 -11.09 3.75 33.68
C GLY A 193 -11.22 3.08 32.31
N ILE A 194 -12.41 2.57 32.00
CA ILE A 194 -12.69 1.89 30.73
C ILE A 194 -13.18 2.93 29.71
N LYS A 195 -12.51 3.01 28.56
CA LYS A 195 -12.95 3.79 27.40
C LYS A 195 -13.50 2.84 26.33
N GLN A 196 -14.50 3.32 25.59
CA GLN A 196 -15.16 2.57 24.52
C GLN A 196 -15.22 3.44 23.28
N PHE A 197 -14.77 2.87 22.16
CA PHE A 197 -14.70 3.54 20.87
C PHE A 197 -15.56 2.79 19.87
N ARG A 198 -16.35 3.53 19.10
CA ARG A 198 -17.08 2.94 17.97
C ARG A 198 -16.11 2.63 16.84
N ILE A 199 -16.24 1.44 16.29
CA ILE A 199 -15.46 1.00 15.13
C ILE A 199 -16.37 0.43 14.05
N THR A 200 -16.00 0.66 12.79
CA THR A 200 -16.74 0.14 11.62
C THR A 200 -15.80 -0.67 10.74
N ALA A 201 -16.14 -1.90 10.42
CA ALA A 201 -15.41 -2.68 9.43
C ALA A 201 -16.14 -2.57 8.08
N PRO A 202 -15.63 -1.82 7.07
CA PRO A 202 -16.33 -1.58 5.80
C PRO A 202 -16.20 -2.75 4.82
N HIS A 203 -16.40 -3.96 5.34
CA HIS A 203 -16.22 -5.21 4.63
C HIS A 203 -16.93 -6.33 5.40
N THR A 204 -17.23 -7.43 4.71
CA THR A 204 -18.00 -8.55 5.27
C THR A 204 -17.15 -9.61 5.99
N TYR A 205 -15.82 -9.53 5.92
CA TYR A 205 -14.91 -10.52 6.55
C TYR A 205 -14.96 -10.45 8.10
N PRO A 206 -15.51 -11.47 8.81
CA PRO A 206 -15.80 -11.41 10.24
C PRO A 206 -14.53 -11.20 11.08
N ILE A 207 -14.65 -10.39 12.14
CA ILE A 207 -13.58 -10.18 13.12
C ILE A 207 -14.12 -10.72 14.45
N PRO A 208 -13.64 -11.88 14.91
CA PRO A 208 -14.10 -12.47 16.17
C PRO A 208 -13.91 -11.53 17.36
N GLU A 209 -14.68 -11.74 18.43
CA GLU A 209 -14.45 -11.01 19.67
C GLU A 209 -13.20 -11.55 20.36
N ASP A 210 -12.23 -10.67 20.60
CA ASP A 210 -10.96 -11.03 21.20
C ASP A 210 -10.21 -9.76 21.62
N ILE A 211 -9.08 -9.94 22.28
CA ILE A 211 -8.10 -8.87 22.50
C ILE A 211 -7.26 -8.71 21.23
N TYR A 212 -7.24 -7.49 20.73
CA TYR A 212 -6.44 -7.10 19.57
C TYR A 212 -5.63 -5.84 19.84
N THR A 213 -4.61 -5.67 19.03
CA THR A 213 -3.88 -4.42 18.90
C THR A 213 -4.45 -3.64 17.71
N LEU A 214 -4.88 -2.41 17.97
CA LEU A 214 -5.20 -1.45 16.93
C LEU A 214 -3.97 -0.60 16.63
N ILE A 215 -3.52 -0.65 15.39
CA ILE A 215 -2.47 0.21 14.84
C ILE A 215 -3.14 1.45 14.22
N TYR A 216 -2.69 2.62 14.67
CA TYR A 216 -3.04 3.92 14.14
C TYR A 216 -1.98 4.32 13.11
N PRO A 217 -2.33 4.35 11.82
CA PRO A 217 -1.47 4.82 10.76
C PRO A 217 -1.27 6.33 10.88
N ILE A 218 -0.18 6.78 11.51
CA ILE A 218 0.12 8.22 11.67
C ILE A 218 1.05 8.68 10.57
N CYS A 219 0.71 9.81 9.95
CA CYS A 219 1.65 10.62 9.21
C CYS A 219 2.22 11.72 10.11
N ASP A 220 3.48 11.59 10.54
CA ASP A 220 4.15 12.63 11.32
C ASP A 220 4.28 13.96 10.53
N GLU A 221 4.20 13.93 9.18
CA GLU A 221 4.41 15.10 8.32
C GLU A 221 3.14 15.95 8.09
N PHE A 222 1.94 15.36 8.12
CA PHE A 222 0.71 16.05 7.69
C PHE A 222 -0.35 16.21 8.78
N HIS A 223 -0.21 15.59 9.96
CA HIS A 223 -1.20 15.65 11.07
C HIS A 223 -2.64 15.33 10.62
N GLU A 224 -2.83 14.66 9.48
CA GLU A 224 -4.14 14.19 9.06
C GLU A 224 -4.46 12.90 9.81
N VAL A 225 -5.50 12.98 10.65
CA VAL A 225 -6.08 11.80 11.29
C VAL A 225 -6.77 11.01 10.20
N LEU A 226 -6.37 9.76 10.06
CA LEU A 226 -7.05 8.86 9.15
C LEU A 226 -8.07 8.10 9.96
N ASP A 227 -9.27 8.03 9.40
CA ASP A 227 -10.36 7.28 9.99
C ASP A 227 -10.14 5.77 9.85
N VAL A 228 -8.94 5.27 9.48
CA VAL A 228 -8.64 3.84 9.32
C VAL A 228 -7.61 3.37 10.34
N CYS A 229 -7.88 2.23 10.95
CA CYS A 229 -6.99 1.49 11.85
C CYS A 229 -6.75 0.08 11.31
N ILE A 230 -5.56 -0.46 11.57
CA ILE A 230 -5.27 -1.87 11.27
C ILE A 230 -5.46 -2.67 12.55
N VAL A 231 -6.31 -3.69 12.49
CA VAL A 231 -6.57 -4.61 13.60
C VAL A 231 -5.68 -5.84 13.43
N GLY A 232 -4.97 -6.22 14.47
CA GLY A 232 -4.16 -7.43 14.45
C GLY A 232 -3.76 -7.91 15.84
N ARG A 233 -2.92 -8.93 15.87
CA ARG A 233 -2.39 -9.51 17.10
C ARG A 233 -0.93 -9.11 17.26
N SER A 234 -0.63 -8.48 18.40
CA SER A 234 0.75 -8.34 18.87
C SER A 234 1.24 -9.70 19.36
N LEU A 235 2.38 -10.15 18.87
CA LEU A 235 2.97 -11.44 19.16
C LEU A 235 4.36 -11.26 19.78
N PRO A 236 4.87 -12.27 20.52
CA PRO A 236 6.20 -12.22 21.11
C PRO A 236 7.29 -11.90 20.07
N GLY A 237 8.30 -11.14 20.50
CA GLY A 237 9.39 -10.71 19.62
C GLY A 237 9.07 -9.47 18.77
N GLY A 238 8.05 -8.70 19.14
CA GLY A 238 7.67 -7.48 18.42
C GLY A 238 7.08 -7.77 17.04
N ARG A 239 6.35 -8.88 16.92
CA ARG A 239 5.70 -9.30 15.66
C ARG A 239 4.25 -8.87 15.65
N PHE A 240 3.72 -8.52 14.49
CA PHE A 240 2.33 -8.13 14.32
C PHE A 240 1.69 -8.98 13.22
N GLU A 241 0.69 -9.76 13.60
CA GLU A 241 -0.13 -10.51 12.67
C GLU A 241 -1.40 -9.72 12.35
N LYS A 242 -1.54 -9.26 11.11
CA LYS A 242 -2.76 -8.56 10.69
C LYS A 242 -3.96 -9.49 10.72
N VAL A 243 -5.08 -8.98 11.22
CA VAL A 243 -6.38 -9.65 11.20
C VAL A 243 -7.33 -8.96 10.24
N SER A 244 -7.42 -7.62 10.31
CA SER A 244 -8.26 -6.84 9.41
C SER A 244 -7.94 -5.34 9.44
N VAL A 245 -8.82 -4.53 8.86
CA VAL A 245 -8.85 -3.07 8.96
C VAL A 245 -10.23 -2.61 9.40
N VAL A 246 -10.30 -1.53 10.18
CA VAL A 246 -11.53 -0.92 10.68
C VAL A 246 -11.43 0.59 10.57
N GLU A 247 -12.56 1.26 10.69
CA GLU A 247 -12.68 2.70 10.75
C GLU A 247 -13.01 3.17 12.15
N THR A 248 -12.48 4.33 12.54
CA THR A 248 -12.86 5.03 13.77
C THR A 248 -12.58 6.53 13.64
N PHE A 249 -13.52 7.35 14.11
CA PHE A 249 -13.46 8.81 14.02
C PHE A 249 -13.11 9.46 15.37
N ASP A 250 -12.68 8.66 16.35
CA ASP A 250 -12.47 9.13 17.70
C ASP A 250 -11.00 9.50 17.94
N GLU A 251 -10.73 10.81 17.95
CA GLU A 251 -9.38 11.35 18.20
C GLU A 251 -8.87 11.02 19.61
N ASP A 252 -9.74 10.69 20.58
CA ASP A 252 -9.33 10.31 21.93
C ASP A 252 -8.44 9.06 21.94
N LEU A 253 -8.53 8.21 20.91
CA LEU A 253 -7.64 7.07 20.73
C LEU A 253 -6.18 7.49 20.59
N LEU A 254 -5.90 8.58 19.87
CA LEU A 254 -4.53 9.01 19.63
C LEU A 254 -3.80 9.37 20.93
N TYR A 255 -4.53 9.83 21.94
CA TYR A 255 -3.97 10.19 23.25
C TYR A 255 -3.68 8.99 24.15
N ILE A 256 -4.22 7.81 23.83
CA ILE A 256 -4.01 6.57 24.60
C ILE A 256 -3.14 5.55 23.85
N THR A 257 -2.58 5.94 22.71
CA THR A 257 -1.71 5.07 21.91
C THR A 257 -0.24 5.26 22.27
N GLU A 258 0.53 4.19 22.15
CA GLU A 258 1.97 4.16 22.37
C GLU A 258 2.71 3.93 21.05
N ARG A 259 3.92 4.49 20.93
CA ARG A 259 4.78 4.22 19.78
C ARG A 259 5.37 2.82 19.90
N HIS A 260 5.23 2.03 18.84
CA HIS A 260 5.80 0.70 18.75
C HIS A 260 6.42 0.46 17.37
N ARG A 261 7.39 -0.46 17.33
CA ARG A 261 7.98 -0.95 16.09
C ARG A 261 7.66 -2.44 15.96
N TYR A 262 6.96 -2.80 14.88
CA TYR A 262 6.58 -4.19 14.62
C TYR A 262 7.31 -4.75 13.40
N ILE A 263 7.62 -6.05 13.47
CA ILE A 263 7.86 -6.92 12.31
C ILE A 263 6.49 -7.41 11.85
N LEU A 264 6.12 -7.10 10.61
CA LEU A 264 4.87 -7.56 10.02
C LEU A 264 5.01 -9.01 9.55
N ILE A 265 4.07 -9.85 9.96
CA ILE A 265 4.02 -11.26 9.56
C ILE A 265 2.71 -11.64 8.87
#